data_AF-A0A8J6UVB5-F1
#
_entry.id   AF-A0A8J6UVB5-F1
#
_cell.length_a   1.000
_cell.length_b   1.000
_cell.length_c   1.000
_cell.angle_alpha   90.00
_cell.angle_beta   90.00
_cell.angle_gamma   90.00
#
_symmetry.space_group_name_H-M   'P 1'
#
loop_
_entity.id
_entity.type
_entity.pdbx_description
1 polymer ?
#
loop_
_entity_poly.entity_id
_entity_poly.type
_entity_poly.pdbx_seq_one_letter_code
_entity_poly.pdbx_strand_id
1 'polypeptide(L)'
;MAKDTSSFTIKEKDLADALGISVSKLDKIIAFFESDPNDEWDLRENDHYIYLNKKLQERIFAEHGAFAIAKYMDSVEPKSLWDNIVEFITKHKEKLRNAFVRRKIHENCSSLSPRNNRYFLSKKDAVNIFCTSYARLNRAFDSIQRSERPLVKFEDFDDFDGVRYYSLSGFDRLSRELAQSLTMKDRREWCKAVEVVGKKTLNLIIDAETARQKEITKAKAAAKKRDKETCQITRSKYGKSNKFNLAAHHIYSDRDYPDLAACIDNLMTLNEEVHKEFHSWNGGTQKSCTADEMINFLMERYPDAEEALLKLYKVKTLFGQHSPKSALGYKSFPPAA
;
A
#
# COMPACT_ATOMS: atom_id res chain seq x y z
N MET A 1 7.42 24.86 -17.56
CA MET A 1 6.89 24.37 -16.26
C MET A 1 5.75 23.43 -16.56
N ALA A 2 5.70 22.23 -15.98
CA ALA A 2 4.54 21.35 -16.13
C ALA A 2 3.33 22.06 -15.49
N LYS A 3 2.22 22.20 -16.23
CA LYS A 3 1.00 22.83 -15.72
C LYS A 3 0.46 21.97 -14.57
N ASP A 4 0.03 22.62 -13.50
CA ASP A 4 -0.65 21.95 -12.39
C ASP A 4 -2.04 21.50 -12.85
N THR A 5 -2.20 20.20 -13.07
CA THR A 5 -3.47 19.60 -13.47
C THR A 5 -4.19 18.94 -12.29
N SER A 6 -3.76 19.16 -11.05
CA SER A 6 -4.26 18.45 -9.87
C SER A 6 -5.71 18.76 -9.52
N SER A 7 -6.22 19.92 -9.97
CA SER A 7 -7.62 20.36 -9.78
C SER A 7 -8.62 19.70 -10.76
N PHE A 8 -8.13 19.10 -11.85
CA PHE A 8 -8.99 18.48 -12.87
C PHE A 8 -9.14 16.99 -12.58
N THR A 9 -10.29 16.59 -12.07
CA THR A 9 -10.51 15.21 -11.59
C THR A 9 -11.86 14.61 -12.01
N ILE A 10 -12.77 15.43 -12.54
CA ILE A 10 -14.12 15.01 -12.91
C ILE A 10 -14.11 14.58 -14.38
N LYS A 11 -14.38 13.30 -14.65
CA LYS A 11 -14.46 12.81 -16.03
C LYS A 11 -15.73 13.33 -16.70
N GLU A 12 -15.64 13.58 -18.00
CA GLU A 12 -16.75 14.05 -18.82
C GLU A 12 -18.01 13.17 -18.71
N LYS A 13 -17.84 11.86 -18.77
CA LYS A 13 -18.96 10.92 -18.60
C LYS A 13 -19.63 11.06 -17.23
N ASP A 14 -18.83 11.13 -16.16
CA ASP A 14 -19.34 11.24 -14.80
C ASP A 14 -20.10 12.57 -14.61
N LEU A 15 -19.62 13.66 -15.25
CA LEU A 15 -20.29 14.97 -15.24
C LEU A 15 -21.61 14.94 -16.03
N ALA A 16 -21.61 14.37 -17.24
CA ALA A 16 -22.82 14.25 -18.06
C ALA A 16 -23.90 13.42 -17.34
N ASP A 17 -23.51 12.30 -16.72
CA ASP A 17 -24.39 11.46 -15.92
C ASP A 17 -24.96 12.24 -14.72
N ALA A 18 -24.15 13.04 -14.01
CA ALA A 18 -24.59 13.87 -12.89
C ALA A 18 -25.56 15.00 -13.30
N LEU A 19 -25.38 15.54 -14.51
CA LEU A 19 -26.26 16.55 -15.12
C LEU A 19 -27.53 15.94 -15.74
N GLY A 20 -27.65 14.61 -15.80
CA GLY A 20 -28.78 13.92 -16.41
C GLY A 20 -28.87 14.10 -17.92
N ILE A 21 -27.73 14.26 -18.60
CA ILE A 21 -27.64 14.50 -20.05
C ILE A 21 -26.69 13.50 -20.73
N SER A 22 -26.79 13.40 -22.06
CA SER A 22 -25.79 12.66 -22.83
C SER A 22 -24.50 13.47 -22.97
N VAL A 23 -23.37 12.78 -23.15
CA VAL A 23 -22.08 13.42 -23.48
C VAL A 23 -22.21 14.31 -24.72
N SER A 24 -22.98 13.88 -25.73
CA SER A 24 -23.25 14.72 -26.92
C SER A 24 -24.03 16.01 -26.61
N LYS A 25 -24.93 16.00 -25.62
CA LYS A 25 -25.59 17.25 -25.18
C LYS A 25 -24.60 18.13 -24.41
N LEU A 26 -23.70 17.53 -23.62
CA LEU A 26 -22.61 18.26 -22.96
C LEU A 26 -21.65 18.91 -23.97
N ASP A 27 -21.29 18.22 -25.05
CA ASP A 27 -20.49 18.76 -26.16
C ASP A 27 -21.11 20.03 -26.74
N LYS A 28 -22.42 19.99 -27.00
CA LYS A 28 -23.17 21.13 -27.56
C LYS A 28 -23.21 22.31 -26.60
N ILE A 29 -23.35 22.05 -25.31
CA ILE A 29 -23.29 23.11 -24.28
C ILE A 29 -21.92 23.77 -24.34
N ILE A 30 -20.84 22.99 -24.33
CA ILE A 30 -19.48 23.56 -24.32
C ILE A 30 -19.20 24.34 -25.62
N ALA A 31 -19.64 23.83 -26.77
CA ALA A 31 -19.54 24.55 -28.03
C ALA A 31 -20.32 25.89 -28.02
N PHE A 32 -21.43 25.97 -27.27
CA PHE A 32 -22.16 27.23 -27.07
C PHE A 32 -21.32 28.25 -26.27
N PHE A 33 -20.72 27.84 -25.15
CA PHE A 33 -19.80 28.69 -24.37
C PHE A 33 -18.61 29.20 -25.19
N GLU A 34 -18.15 28.43 -26.17
CA GLU A 34 -17.04 28.81 -27.06
C GLU A 34 -17.47 29.72 -28.22
N SER A 35 -18.77 29.85 -28.49
CA SER A 35 -19.30 30.53 -29.68
C SER A 35 -19.48 32.04 -29.54
N ASP A 36 -19.69 32.56 -28.33
CA ASP A 36 -19.79 34.00 -28.06
C ASP A 36 -18.82 34.44 -26.96
N PRO A 37 -17.71 35.12 -27.32
CA PRO A 37 -16.74 35.65 -26.36
C PRO A 37 -17.27 36.73 -25.42
N ASN A 38 -18.48 37.26 -25.65
CA ASN A 38 -19.09 38.34 -24.87
C ASN A 38 -20.28 37.88 -24.03
N ASP A 39 -20.57 36.57 -23.98
CA ASP A 39 -21.65 36.05 -23.13
C ASP A 39 -21.31 36.22 -21.64
N GLU A 40 -22.34 36.28 -20.79
CA GLU A 40 -22.20 36.29 -19.33
C GLU A 40 -21.66 34.95 -18.78
N TRP A 41 -21.73 33.90 -19.60
CA TRP A 41 -21.33 32.54 -19.28
C TRP A 41 -19.93 32.23 -19.81
N ASP A 42 -19.03 31.79 -18.93
CA ASP A 42 -17.63 31.57 -19.26
C ASP A 42 -17.18 30.15 -18.90
N LEU A 43 -16.56 29.46 -19.86
CA LEU A 43 -16.02 28.11 -19.70
C LEU A 43 -14.72 27.94 -20.48
N ARG A 44 -13.60 28.19 -19.82
CA ARG A 44 -12.25 28.25 -20.42
C ARG A 44 -11.44 26.97 -20.27
N GLU A 45 -10.77 26.56 -21.35
CA GLU A 45 -9.71 25.53 -21.32
C GLU A 45 -8.56 25.98 -20.39
N ASN A 46 -8.04 25.06 -19.57
CA ASN A 46 -7.03 25.27 -18.52
C ASN A 46 -7.53 25.96 -17.24
N ASP A 47 -8.80 26.32 -17.19
CA ASP A 47 -9.43 26.82 -15.97
C ASP A 47 -10.53 25.85 -15.53
N HIS A 48 -11.54 25.68 -16.38
CA HIS A 48 -12.73 24.90 -16.09
C HIS A 48 -12.60 23.44 -16.53
N TYR A 49 -11.88 23.20 -17.61
CA TYR A 49 -11.58 21.86 -18.13
C TYR A 49 -10.21 21.83 -18.83
N ILE A 50 -9.66 20.63 -19.02
CA ILE A 50 -8.51 20.37 -19.91
C ILE A 50 -8.82 19.18 -20.81
N TYR A 51 -8.15 19.15 -21.98
CA TYR A 51 -8.21 17.99 -22.85
C TYR A 51 -7.21 16.91 -22.40
N LEU A 52 -7.71 15.71 -22.15
CA LEU A 52 -6.89 14.50 -22.07
C LEU A 52 -6.42 14.09 -23.47
N ASN A 53 -7.30 14.24 -24.46
CA ASN A 53 -7.00 13.97 -25.86
C ASN A 53 -7.78 14.91 -26.78
N LYS A 54 -7.09 15.90 -27.37
CA LYS A 54 -7.71 16.87 -28.29
C LYS A 54 -8.28 16.23 -29.57
N LYS A 55 -7.72 15.12 -30.05
CA LYS A 55 -8.23 14.44 -31.26
C LYS A 55 -9.56 13.74 -31.00
N LEU A 56 -9.72 13.18 -29.81
CA LEU A 56 -10.95 12.51 -29.39
C LEU A 56 -11.94 13.46 -28.68
N GLN A 57 -11.57 14.73 -28.50
CA GLN A 57 -12.31 15.71 -27.69
C GLN A 57 -12.56 15.25 -26.25
N GLU A 58 -11.71 14.37 -25.72
CA GLU A 58 -11.87 13.84 -24.37
C GLU A 58 -11.41 14.86 -23.33
N ARG A 59 -12.32 15.28 -22.44
CA ARG A 59 -12.10 16.32 -21.44
C ARG A 59 -12.14 15.78 -20.00
N ILE A 60 -11.43 16.46 -19.12
CA ILE A 60 -11.54 16.32 -17.67
C ILE A 60 -11.75 17.70 -17.07
N PHE A 61 -12.69 17.78 -16.12
CA PHE A 61 -13.23 19.01 -15.58
C PHE A 61 -12.72 19.27 -14.17
N ALA A 62 -12.56 20.56 -13.86
CA ALA A 62 -12.45 21.06 -12.52
C ALA A 62 -13.85 21.26 -11.91
N GLU A 63 -13.92 21.40 -10.59
CA GLU A 63 -15.20 21.54 -9.87
C GLU A 63 -15.97 22.79 -10.27
N HIS A 64 -15.28 23.93 -10.40
CA HIS A 64 -15.91 25.18 -10.84
C HIS A 64 -16.37 25.11 -12.30
N GLY A 65 -15.72 24.31 -13.16
CA GLY A 65 -16.22 23.99 -14.49
C GLY A 65 -17.55 23.23 -14.46
N ALA A 66 -17.67 22.23 -13.59
CA ALA A 66 -18.93 21.52 -13.38
C ALA A 66 -20.04 22.44 -12.85
N PHE A 67 -19.73 23.34 -11.91
CA PHE A 67 -20.69 24.33 -11.40
C PHE A 67 -21.13 25.34 -12.47
N ALA A 68 -20.21 25.82 -13.32
CA ALA A 68 -20.54 26.75 -14.40
C ALA A 68 -21.56 26.15 -15.38
N ILE A 69 -21.33 24.89 -15.79
CA ILE A 69 -22.24 24.16 -16.68
C ILE A 69 -23.60 23.94 -16.02
N ALA A 70 -23.64 23.52 -14.75
CA ALA A 70 -24.89 23.32 -14.02
C ALA A 70 -25.73 24.60 -13.91
N LYS A 71 -25.08 25.72 -13.58
CA LYS A 71 -25.71 27.03 -13.43
C LYS A 71 -26.31 27.53 -14.75
N TYR A 72 -25.58 27.35 -15.86
CA TYR A 72 -26.10 27.64 -17.20
C TYR A 72 -27.34 26.79 -17.51
N MET A 73 -27.26 25.48 -17.27
CA MET A 73 -28.39 24.58 -17.56
C MET A 73 -29.65 24.94 -16.76
N ASP A 74 -29.53 25.30 -15.49
CA ASP A 74 -30.67 25.73 -14.68
C ASP A 74 -31.27 27.06 -15.14
N SER A 75 -30.47 27.93 -15.79
CA SER A 75 -30.98 29.18 -16.37
C SER A 75 -31.80 28.97 -17.64
N VAL A 76 -31.50 27.91 -18.41
CA VAL A 76 -32.15 27.59 -19.70
C VAL A 76 -33.33 26.62 -19.52
N GLU A 77 -33.16 25.61 -18.67
CA GLU A 77 -34.19 24.62 -18.33
C GLU A 77 -34.26 24.51 -16.79
N PRO A 78 -35.25 25.10 -16.10
CA PRO A 78 -35.34 25.04 -14.64
C PRO A 78 -35.66 23.61 -14.19
N LYS A 79 -34.62 22.81 -14.04
CA LYS A 79 -34.65 21.40 -13.62
C LYS A 79 -34.09 21.19 -12.22
N SER A 80 -33.67 22.26 -11.54
CA SER A 80 -33.05 22.23 -10.21
C SER A 80 -31.85 21.27 -10.17
N LEU A 81 -30.97 21.36 -11.17
CA LEU A 81 -29.77 20.53 -11.31
C LEU A 81 -28.66 20.91 -10.33
N TRP A 82 -28.72 22.13 -9.78
CA TRP A 82 -27.75 22.64 -8.80
C TRP A 82 -27.53 21.67 -7.64
N ASP A 83 -28.60 21.19 -7.00
CA ASP A 83 -28.49 20.30 -5.84
C ASP A 83 -27.84 18.95 -6.21
N ASN A 84 -28.17 18.41 -7.38
CA ASN A 84 -27.56 17.18 -7.90
C ASN A 84 -26.05 17.34 -8.11
N ILE A 85 -25.62 18.49 -8.63
CA ILE A 85 -24.20 18.77 -8.89
C ILE A 85 -23.43 19.06 -7.61
N VAL A 86 -24.04 19.77 -6.66
CA VAL A 86 -23.47 19.96 -5.32
C VAL A 86 -23.27 18.60 -4.63
N GLU A 87 -24.27 17.71 -4.69
CA GLU A 87 -24.16 16.36 -4.12
C GLU A 87 -23.09 15.53 -4.85
N PHE A 88 -23.07 15.55 -6.18
CA PHE A 88 -22.09 14.86 -7.00
C PHE A 88 -20.65 15.28 -6.67
N ILE A 89 -20.37 16.59 -6.64
CA ILE A 89 -19.05 17.13 -6.30
C ILE A 89 -18.66 16.75 -4.86
N THR A 90 -19.62 16.78 -3.94
CA THR A 90 -19.39 16.37 -2.54
C THR A 90 -18.98 14.89 -2.44
N LYS A 91 -19.71 14.00 -3.12
CA LYS A 91 -19.38 12.55 -3.18
C LYS A 91 -18.06 12.31 -3.91
N HIS A 92 -17.76 13.07 -4.96
CA HIS A 92 -16.50 12.96 -5.71
C HIS A 92 -15.31 13.34 -4.84
N LYS A 93 -15.38 14.46 -4.10
CA LYS A 93 -14.38 14.85 -3.09
C LYS A 93 -14.17 13.77 -2.05
N GLU A 94 -15.26 13.19 -1.53
CA GLU A 94 -15.18 12.10 -0.57
C GLU A 94 -14.46 10.87 -1.15
N LYS A 95 -14.80 10.48 -2.39
CA LYS A 95 -14.15 9.37 -3.09
C LYS A 95 -12.66 9.59 -3.28
N LEU A 96 -12.25 10.80 -3.70
CA LEU A 96 -10.84 11.17 -3.82
C LEU A 96 -10.12 11.12 -2.48
N ARG A 97 -10.69 11.73 -1.44
CA ARG A 97 -10.13 11.70 -0.08
C ARG A 97 -9.96 10.27 0.43
N ASN A 98 -10.95 9.41 0.23
CA ASN A 98 -10.88 7.99 0.57
C ASN A 98 -9.75 7.27 -0.19
N ALA A 99 -9.52 7.59 -1.47
CA ALA A 99 -8.41 7.04 -2.24
C ALA A 99 -7.05 7.52 -1.71
N PHE A 100 -6.91 8.80 -1.35
CA PHE A 100 -5.69 9.34 -0.74
C PHE A 100 -5.39 8.72 0.61
N VAL A 101 -6.42 8.51 1.44
CA VAL A 101 -6.26 7.81 2.73
C VAL A 101 -5.79 6.37 2.52
N ARG A 102 -6.39 5.61 1.58
CA ARG A 102 -5.91 4.25 1.26
C ARG A 102 -4.44 4.24 0.88
N ARG A 103 -4.04 5.16 0.00
CA ARG A 103 -2.64 5.33 -0.39
C ARG A 103 -1.76 5.62 0.84
N LYS A 104 -2.17 6.53 1.72
CA LYS A 104 -1.42 6.85 2.94
C LYS A 104 -1.26 5.66 3.88
N ILE A 105 -2.27 4.80 3.99
CA ILE A 105 -2.18 3.53 4.72
C ILE A 105 -1.14 2.62 4.10
N HIS A 106 -1.19 2.38 2.77
CA HIS A 106 -0.20 1.55 2.07
C HIS A 106 1.24 2.08 2.22
N GLU A 107 1.42 3.40 2.19
CA GLU A 107 2.73 4.04 2.38
C GLU A 107 3.25 3.93 3.82
N ASN A 108 2.39 3.68 4.81
CA ASN A 108 2.70 3.76 6.25
C ASN A 108 2.14 2.57 7.03
N CYS A 109 2.25 1.36 6.50
CA CYS A 109 1.81 0.13 7.19
C CYS A 109 2.95 -0.85 7.45
N SER A 110 4.21 -0.43 7.29
CA SER A 110 5.37 -1.33 7.44
C SER A 110 5.52 -1.95 8.83
N SER A 111 4.96 -1.30 9.87
CA SER A 111 5.00 -1.82 11.24
C SER A 111 3.81 -2.73 11.60
N LEU A 112 2.88 -2.94 10.65
CA LEU A 112 1.69 -3.74 10.86
C LEU A 112 2.08 -5.19 11.11
N SER A 113 1.89 -5.69 12.34
CA SER A 113 2.34 -7.03 12.73
C SER A 113 1.34 -7.75 13.63
N PRO A 114 1.23 -9.08 13.53
CA PRO A 114 0.39 -9.88 14.39
C PRO A 114 1.04 -10.04 15.78
N ARG A 115 0.29 -9.73 16.85
CA ARG A 115 0.66 -9.93 18.26
C ARG A 115 -0.60 -10.22 19.08
N ASN A 116 -0.54 -11.18 20.01
CA ASN A 116 -1.69 -11.55 20.85
C ASN A 116 -2.99 -11.79 20.06
N ASN A 117 -2.89 -12.50 18.93
CA ASN A 117 -4.01 -12.79 18.02
C ASN A 117 -4.71 -11.54 17.41
N ARG A 118 -4.01 -10.39 17.36
CA ARG A 118 -4.48 -9.13 16.79
C ARG A 118 -3.38 -8.50 15.95
N TYR A 119 -3.74 -7.60 15.04
CA TYR A 119 -2.77 -6.82 14.28
C TYR A 119 -2.59 -5.44 14.88
N PHE A 120 -1.33 -5.04 15.02
CA PHE A 120 -0.92 -3.81 15.66
C PHE A 120 -0.08 -2.96 14.71
N LEU A 121 -0.37 -1.66 14.71
CA LEU A 121 0.33 -0.64 13.94
C LEU A 121 1.08 0.29 14.89
N SER A 122 2.34 0.62 14.58
CA SER A 122 3.12 1.51 15.44
C SER A 122 2.52 2.92 15.50
N LYS A 123 2.81 3.62 16.59
CA LYS A 123 2.46 5.04 16.75
C LYS A 123 3.00 5.91 15.62
N LYS A 124 4.21 5.63 15.13
CA LYS A 124 4.83 6.39 14.02
C LYS A 124 3.98 6.29 12.76
N ASP A 125 3.62 5.07 12.38
CA ASP A 125 2.78 4.82 11.21
C ASP A 125 1.39 5.44 11.39
N ALA A 126 0.78 5.31 12.57
CA ALA A 126 -0.49 5.97 12.88
C ALA A 126 -0.43 7.50 12.73
N VAL A 127 0.62 8.16 13.26
CA VAL A 127 0.83 9.61 13.10
C VAL A 127 0.88 10.00 11.63
N ASN A 128 1.59 9.23 10.80
CA ASN A 128 1.71 9.49 9.37
C ASN A 128 0.39 9.29 8.62
N ILE A 129 -0.36 8.23 8.91
CA ILE A 129 -1.67 7.97 8.28
C ILE A 129 -2.67 9.06 8.63
N PHE A 130 -2.75 9.46 9.90
CA PHE A 130 -3.61 10.57 10.34
C PHE A 130 -3.11 11.94 9.88
N CYS A 131 -1.92 12.01 9.28
CA CYS A 131 -1.26 13.25 8.89
C CYS A 131 -1.23 14.27 10.04
N THR A 132 -0.87 13.81 11.25
CA THR A 132 -0.92 14.59 12.49
C THR A 132 0.45 14.68 13.15
N SER A 133 0.53 15.16 14.39
CA SER A 133 1.76 15.15 15.19
C SER A 133 1.65 14.19 16.36
N TYR A 134 2.79 13.72 16.87
CA TYR A 134 2.84 12.88 18.08
C TYR A 134 2.12 13.51 19.27
N ALA A 135 2.33 14.80 19.51
CA ALA A 135 1.68 15.53 20.60
C ALA A 135 0.15 15.55 20.43
N ARG A 136 -0.34 15.66 19.19
CA ARG A 136 -1.77 15.65 18.92
C ARG A 136 -2.38 14.25 19.05
N LEU A 137 -1.69 13.23 18.56
CA LEU A 137 -2.13 11.84 18.73
C LEU A 137 -2.16 11.44 20.22
N ASN A 138 -1.16 11.89 21.01
CA ASN A 138 -1.16 11.70 22.45
C ASN A 138 -2.37 12.36 23.12
N ARG A 139 -2.68 13.62 22.77
CA ARG A 139 -3.87 14.28 23.32
C ARG A 139 -5.17 13.55 22.98
N ALA A 140 -5.30 13.02 21.76
CA ALA A 140 -6.44 12.19 21.39
C ALA A 140 -6.49 10.91 22.24
N PHE A 141 -5.36 10.23 22.42
CA PHE A 141 -5.27 9.07 23.31
C PHE A 141 -5.67 9.40 24.75
N ASP A 142 -5.12 10.47 25.34
CA ASP A 142 -5.39 10.90 26.71
C ASP A 142 -6.84 11.40 26.89
N SER A 143 -7.44 11.94 25.84
CA SER A 143 -8.87 12.29 25.79
C SER A 143 -9.73 11.03 25.91
N ILE A 144 -9.47 10.02 25.06
CA ILE A 144 -10.19 8.74 25.09
C ILE A 144 -10.00 8.04 26.44
N GLN A 145 -8.78 8.05 27.00
CA GLN A 145 -8.49 7.43 28.29
C GLN A 145 -9.26 8.04 29.46
N ARG A 146 -9.69 9.31 29.35
CA ARG A 146 -10.53 9.99 30.37
C ARG A 146 -12.02 9.90 30.09
N SER A 147 -12.42 9.26 28.98
CA SER A 147 -13.82 9.08 28.62
C SER A 147 -14.45 7.88 29.34
N GLU A 148 -15.78 7.74 29.24
CA GLU A 148 -16.52 6.60 29.80
C GLU A 148 -16.07 5.24 29.23
N ARG A 149 -15.47 5.25 28.04
CA ARG A 149 -14.94 4.07 27.38
C ARG A 149 -13.46 4.32 27.13
N PRO A 150 -12.54 4.01 28.05
CA PRO A 150 -11.09 4.12 27.79
C PRO A 150 -10.62 3.11 26.72
N LEU A 151 -9.42 3.31 26.17
CA LEU A 151 -8.76 2.30 25.33
C LEU A 151 -8.22 1.21 26.25
N VAL A 152 -8.46 -0.06 25.90
CA VAL A 152 -8.05 -1.20 26.73
C VAL A 152 -6.69 -1.73 26.28
N LYS A 153 -5.75 -1.89 27.22
CA LYS A 153 -4.44 -2.47 26.94
C LYS A 153 -4.59 -3.92 26.47
N PHE A 154 -3.79 -4.36 25.51
CA PHE A 154 -3.86 -5.65 24.80
C PHE A 154 -5.04 -5.84 23.84
N GLU A 155 -6.05 -4.96 23.88
CA GLU A 155 -7.17 -4.98 22.94
C GLU A 155 -7.08 -3.87 21.90
N ASP A 156 -6.91 -2.62 22.37
CA ASP A 156 -6.88 -1.41 21.57
C ASP A 156 -5.45 -0.88 21.38
N PHE A 157 -4.58 -1.06 22.37
CA PHE A 157 -3.19 -0.62 22.31
C PHE A 157 -2.29 -1.52 23.15
N ASP A 158 -1.00 -1.48 22.85
CA ASP A 158 0.04 -2.09 23.70
C ASP A 158 1.35 -1.32 23.55
N ASP A 159 2.26 -1.49 24.51
CA ASP A 159 3.57 -0.83 24.52
C ASP A 159 4.66 -1.92 24.41
N PHE A 160 5.37 -1.97 23.29
CA PHE A 160 6.43 -2.94 23.01
C PHE A 160 7.78 -2.24 22.90
N ASP A 161 8.78 -2.70 23.66
CA ASP A 161 10.12 -2.09 23.70
C ASP A 161 10.07 -0.57 23.96
N GLY A 162 9.13 -0.13 24.80
CA GLY A 162 8.89 1.29 25.10
C GLY A 162 8.18 2.08 24.00
N VAL A 163 7.76 1.44 22.89
CA VAL A 163 7.05 2.06 21.78
C VAL A 163 5.58 1.64 21.78
N ARG A 164 4.67 2.61 21.66
CA ARG A 164 3.22 2.35 21.58
C ARG A 164 2.80 1.84 20.21
N TYR A 165 1.91 0.86 20.22
CA TYR A 165 1.22 0.34 19.06
C TYR A 165 -0.28 0.33 19.30
N TYR A 166 -1.04 0.45 18.22
CA TYR A 166 -2.50 0.47 18.23
C TYR A 166 -3.01 -0.70 17.42
N SER A 167 -3.96 -1.43 17.99
CA SER A 167 -4.69 -2.42 17.20
C SER A 167 -5.59 -1.72 16.19
N LEU A 168 -6.22 -2.46 15.29
CA LEU A 168 -7.19 -1.89 14.35
C LEU A 168 -8.37 -1.20 15.07
N SER A 169 -8.80 -1.69 16.25
CA SER A 169 -9.84 -1.02 17.04
C SER A 169 -9.34 0.26 17.69
N GLY A 170 -8.14 0.25 18.28
CA GLY A 170 -7.56 1.47 18.84
C GLY A 170 -7.28 2.54 17.79
N PHE A 171 -6.83 2.12 16.61
CA PHE A 171 -6.64 3.00 15.45
C PHE A 171 -7.96 3.64 15.01
N ASP A 172 -9.03 2.86 14.87
CA ASP A 172 -10.38 3.38 14.53
C ASP A 172 -10.88 4.41 15.56
N ARG A 173 -10.71 4.11 16.85
CA ARG A 173 -11.13 4.99 17.95
C ARG A 173 -10.33 6.30 17.99
N LEU A 174 -9.03 6.26 17.72
CA LEU A 174 -8.20 7.47 17.57
C LEU A 174 -8.66 8.30 16.36
N SER A 175 -9.06 7.64 15.27
CA SER A 175 -9.59 8.31 14.09
C SER A 175 -10.85 9.12 14.42
N ARG A 176 -11.79 8.51 15.15
CA ARG A 176 -13.04 9.15 15.60
C ARG A 176 -12.76 10.33 16.53
N GLU A 177 -11.89 10.16 17.50
CA GLU A 177 -11.52 11.22 18.44
C GLU A 177 -10.90 12.42 17.71
N LEU A 178 -9.98 12.17 16.78
CA LEU A 178 -9.38 13.23 15.97
C LEU A 178 -10.43 13.90 15.06
N ALA A 179 -11.33 13.12 14.45
CA ALA A 179 -12.41 13.63 13.62
C ALA A 179 -13.36 14.58 14.38
N GLN A 180 -13.48 14.43 15.69
CA GLN A 180 -14.35 15.26 16.55
C GLN A 180 -13.59 16.44 17.18
N SER A 181 -12.35 16.23 17.64
CA SER A 181 -11.59 17.21 18.43
C SER A 181 -10.79 18.23 17.60
N LEU A 182 -10.55 17.96 16.31
CA LEU A 182 -9.76 18.83 15.45
C LEU A 182 -10.53 20.11 15.04
N THR A 183 -9.86 21.26 15.11
CA THR A 183 -10.45 22.56 14.73
C THR A 183 -10.55 22.77 13.21
N MET A 184 -9.57 22.26 12.45
CA MET A 184 -9.53 22.41 10.99
C MET A 184 -10.46 21.41 10.29
N LYS A 185 -11.36 21.91 9.44
CA LYS A 185 -12.36 21.11 8.72
C LYS A 185 -11.72 19.97 7.90
N ASP A 186 -10.73 20.29 7.07
CA ASP A 186 -10.10 19.29 6.20
C ASP A 186 -9.42 18.17 6.98
N ARG A 187 -8.85 18.50 8.15
CA ARG A 187 -8.22 17.52 9.04
C ARG A 187 -9.27 16.63 9.72
N ARG A 188 -10.42 17.19 10.13
CA ARG A 188 -11.55 16.38 10.61
C ARG A 188 -12.04 15.43 9.53
N GLU A 189 -12.27 15.95 8.32
CA GLU A 189 -12.75 15.16 7.20
C GLU A 189 -11.76 14.07 6.76
N TRP A 190 -10.46 14.34 6.84
CA TRP A 190 -9.40 13.34 6.66
C TRP A 190 -9.55 12.20 7.68
N CYS A 191 -9.69 12.52 8.97
CA CYS A 191 -9.85 11.50 10.01
C CYS A 191 -11.19 10.75 9.90
N LYS A 192 -12.26 11.40 9.44
CA LYS A 192 -13.51 10.70 9.09
C LYS A 192 -13.31 9.72 7.95
N ALA A 193 -12.56 10.10 6.91
CA ALA A 193 -12.24 9.19 5.82
C ALA A 193 -11.39 7.99 6.31
N VAL A 194 -10.45 8.21 7.24
CA VAL A 194 -9.70 7.11 7.89
C VAL A 194 -10.61 6.16 8.65
N GLU A 195 -11.64 6.64 9.35
CA GLU A 195 -12.66 5.78 9.97
C GLU A 195 -13.41 4.93 8.92
N VAL A 196 -13.78 5.54 7.79
CA VAL A 196 -14.55 4.87 6.72
C VAL A 196 -13.75 3.78 6.01
N VAL A 197 -12.50 4.05 5.62
CA VAL A 197 -11.71 3.11 4.80
C VAL A 197 -10.57 2.42 5.54
N GLY A 198 -10.21 2.88 6.72
CA GLY A 198 -8.99 2.47 7.44
C GLY A 198 -8.95 0.98 7.74
N LYS A 199 -9.94 0.50 8.48
CA LYS A 199 -10.04 -0.92 8.86
C LYS A 199 -10.09 -1.84 7.65
N LYS A 200 -10.89 -1.51 6.63
CA LYS A 200 -11.00 -2.31 5.40
C LYS A 200 -9.66 -2.40 4.67
N THR A 201 -8.95 -1.29 4.56
CA THR A 201 -7.66 -1.23 3.85
C THR A 201 -6.58 -2.02 4.60
N LEU A 202 -6.50 -1.86 5.93
CA LEU A 202 -5.57 -2.62 6.75
C LEU A 202 -5.84 -4.14 6.67
N ASN A 203 -7.11 -4.56 6.70
CA ASN A 203 -7.47 -5.97 6.51
C ASN A 203 -7.03 -6.51 5.14
N LEU A 204 -7.23 -5.77 4.06
CA LEU A 204 -6.77 -6.20 2.73
C LEU A 204 -5.24 -6.40 2.68
N ILE A 205 -4.49 -5.55 3.38
CA ILE A 205 -3.03 -5.69 3.50
C ILE A 205 -2.66 -6.94 4.30
N ILE A 206 -3.35 -7.17 5.41
CA ILE A 206 -3.18 -8.37 6.26
C ILE A 206 -3.48 -9.65 5.47
N ASP A 207 -4.57 -9.68 4.72
CA ASP A 207 -4.98 -10.83 3.92
C ASP A 207 -3.96 -11.13 2.82
N ALA A 208 -3.44 -10.10 2.17
CA ALA A 208 -2.39 -10.23 1.15
C ALA A 208 -1.10 -10.79 1.74
N GLU A 209 -0.65 -10.30 2.89
CA GLU A 209 0.56 -10.81 3.55
C GLU A 209 0.36 -12.25 4.05
N THR A 210 -0.83 -12.55 4.59
CA THR A 210 -1.19 -13.91 5.00
C THR A 210 -1.17 -14.89 3.82
N ALA A 211 -1.72 -14.48 2.68
CA ALA A 211 -1.70 -15.26 1.46
C ALA A 211 -0.27 -15.48 0.96
N ARG A 212 0.55 -14.42 0.94
CA ARG A 212 1.98 -14.50 0.58
C ARG A 212 2.71 -15.50 1.47
N GLN A 213 2.52 -15.45 2.78
CA GLN A 213 3.21 -16.35 3.70
C GLN A 213 2.79 -17.82 3.55
N LYS A 214 1.52 -18.07 3.18
CA LYS A 214 1.05 -19.41 2.80
C LYS A 214 1.75 -19.92 1.54
N GLU A 215 1.89 -19.08 0.52
CA GLU A 215 2.61 -19.46 -0.72
C GLU A 215 4.10 -19.72 -0.45
N ILE A 216 4.76 -18.92 0.38
CA ILE A 216 6.15 -19.16 0.80
C ILE A 216 6.27 -20.50 1.54
N THR A 217 5.35 -20.79 2.47
CA THR A 217 5.35 -22.05 3.22
C THR A 217 5.15 -23.25 2.30
N LYS A 218 4.23 -23.13 1.33
CA LYS A 218 3.99 -24.15 0.31
C LYS A 218 5.22 -24.36 -0.58
N ALA A 219 5.90 -23.30 -1.00
CA ALA A 219 7.14 -23.37 -1.77
C ALA A 219 8.26 -24.06 -0.98
N LYS A 220 8.41 -23.74 0.32
CA LYS A 220 9.36 -24.40 1.23
C LYS A 220 9.09 -25.90 1.36
N ALA A 221 7.83 -26.30 1.50
CA ALA A 221 7.44 -27.71 1.53
C ALA A 221 7.70 -28.40 0.17
N ALA A 222 7.39 -27.74 -0.94
CA ALA A 222 7.65 -28.26 -2.28
C ALA A 222 9.15 -28.43 -2.57
N ALA A 223 10.00 -27.52 -2.11
CA ALA A 223 11.45 -27.63 -2.21
C ALA A 223 11.99 -28.86 -1.46
N LYS A 224 11.54 -29.08 -0.22
CA LYS A 224 11.90 -30.29 0.56
C LYS A 224 11.47 -31.58 -0.12
N LYS A 225 10.27 -31.59 -0.71
CA LYS A 225 9.75 -32.73 -1.48
C LYS A 225 10.57 -32.98 -2.76
N ARG A 226 10.88 -31.93 -3.54
CA ARG A 226 11.77 -32.00 -4.72
C ARG A 226 13.11 -32.62 -4.34
N ASP A 227 13.65 -32.18 -3.21
CA ASP A 227 14.96 -32.58 -2.68
C ASP A 227 14.89 -33.91 -1.88
N LYS A 228 13.74 -34.62 -1.90
CA LYS A 228 13.50 -35.92 -1.25
C LYS A 228 13.91 -35.96 0.22
N GLU A 229 13.63 -34.88 0.97
CA GLU A 229 14.00 -34.71 2.38
C GLU A 229 15.51 -34.96 2.61
N THR A 230 16.35 -34.48 1.69
CA THR A 230 17.80 -34.67 1.71
C THR A 230 18.52 -33.33 1.69
N CYS A 231 19.48 -33.15 2.60
CA CYS A 231 20.37 -31.99 2.58
C CYS A 231 21.13 -31.95 1.25
N GLN A 232 21.05 -30.85 0.52
CA GLN A 232 21.62 -30.75 -0.82
C GLN A 232 23.15 -30.61 -0.81
N ILE A 233 23.73 -30.18 0.31
CA ILE A 233 25.17 -30.03 0.50
C ILE A 233 25.78 -31.36 0.99
N THR A 234 25.36 -31.84 2.16
CA THR A 234 25.96 -33.03 2.80
C THR A 234 25.39 -34.36 2.32
N ARG A 235 24.29 -34.33 1.56
CA ARG A 235 23.54 -35.54 1.13
C ARG A 235 22.96 -36.38 2.25
N SER A 236 22.99 -35.87 3.49
CA SER A 236 22.32 -36.50 4.62
C SER A 236 20.80 -36.49 4.40
N LYS A 237 20.19 -37.67 4.40
CA LYS A 237 18.75 -37.85 4.24
C LYS A 237 18.05 -37.94 5.59
N TYR A 238 16.99 -37.17 5.78
CA TYR A 238 16.13 -37.29 6.94
C TYR A 238 15.36 -38.61 6.91
N GLY A 239 15.34 -39.32 8.03
CA GLY A 239 14.66 -40.62 8.12
C GLY A 239 14.53 -41.13 9.55
N LYS A 240 13.92 -42.31 9.70
CA LYS A 240 13.66 -42.93 11.03
C LYS A 240 14.94 -43.09 11.87
N SER A 241 16.05 -43.45 11.23
CA SER A 241 17.36 -43.67 11.85
C SER A 241 18.24 -42.43 11.90
N ASN A 242 17.91 -41.36 11.18
CA ASN A 242 18.69 -40.13 11.11
C ASN A 242 17.76 -38.92 11.19
N LYS A 243 17.43 -38.52 12.43
CA LYS A 243 16.50 -37.44 12.72
C LYS A 243 17.28 -36.15 12.94
N PHE A 244 17.08 -35.20 12.05
CA PHE A 244 17.57 -33.84 12.15
C PHE A 244 16.57 -32.89 11.49
N ASN A 245 16.65 -31.60 11.82
CA ASN A 245 15.76 -30.62 11.22
C ASN A 245 16.22 -30.25 9.81
N LEU A 246 15.28 -30.23 8.88
CA LEU A 246 15.48 -29.74 7.52
C LEU A 246 14.92 -28.33 7.37
N ALA A 247 15.75 -27.42 6.87
CA ALA A 247 15.37 -26.08 6.48
C ALA A 247 15.28 -25.99 4.94
N ALA A 248 14.34 -25.19 4.45
CA ALA A 248 14.37 -24.72 3.06
C ALA A 248 14.91 -23.28 3.08
N HIS A 249 16.19 -23.15 2.74
CA HIS A 249 16.93 -21.90 2.75
C HIS A 249 16.67 -21.12 1.47
N HIS A 250 16.44 -19.80 1.60
CA HIS A 250 16.32 -18.87 0.49
C HIS A 250 17.70 -18.46 -0.02
N ILE A 251 18.07 -18.88 -1.23
CA ILE A 251 19.37 -18.57 -1.85
C ILE A 251 19.51 -17.06 -2.02
N TYR A 252 18.51 -16.41 -2.61
CA TYR A 252 18.28 -14.98 -2.53
C TYR A 252 17.28 -14.68 -1.41
N SER A 253 17.66 -13.84 -0.45
CA SER A 253 16.86 -13.59 0.76
C SER A 253 15.43 -13.13 0.44
N ASP A 254 14.44 -13.63 1.20
CA ASP A 254 13.05 -13.21 1.05
C ASP A 254 12.79 -11.76 1.49
N ARG A 255 13.69 -11.19 2.30
CA ARG A 255 13.68 -9.79 2.71
C ARG A 255 14.08 -8.86 1.58
N ASP A 256 15.19 -9.15 0.90
CA ASP A 256 15.76 -8.26 -0.12
C ASP A 256 15.23 -8.59 -1.52
N TYR A 257 14.79 -9.83 -1.74
CA TYR A 257 14.20 -10.34 -2.97
C TYR A 257 12.81 -10.96 -2.72
N PRO A 258 11.82 -10.16 -2.25
CA PRO A 258 10.52 -10.67 -1.84
C PRO A 258 9.73 -11.34 -2.96
N ASP A 259 9.99 -10.97 -4.22
CA ASP A 259 9.36 -11.60 -5.40
C ASP A 259 9.83 -13.04 -5.61
N LEU A 260 11.04 -13.38 -5.15
CA LEU A 260 11.62 -14.71 -5.27
C LEU A 260 11.29 -15.59 -4.05
N ALA A 261 10.60 -15.06 -3.04
CA ALA A 261 10.38 -15.75 -1.77
C ALA A 261 9.54 -17.03 -1.91
N ALA A 262 8.63 -17.08 -2.87
CA ALA A 262 7.81 -18.27 -3.17
C ALA A 262 8.34 -19.07 -4.38
N CYS A 263 9.49 -18.70 -4.94
CA CYS A 263 10.08 -19.43 -6.05
C CYS A 263 10.80 -20.68 -5.54
N ILE A 264 10.37 -21.86 -5.99
CA ILE A 264 10.96 -23.15 -5.58
C ILE A 264 12.44 -23.25 -5.99
N ASP A 265 12.82 -22.68 -7.13
CA ASP A 265 14.20 -22.67 -7.61
C ASP A 265 15.11 -21.75 -6.80
N ASN A 266 14.55 -20.75 -6.11
CA ASN A 266 15.27 -19.92 -5.15
C ASN A 266 15.45 -20.60 -3.77
N LEU A 267 15.01 -21.85 -3.62
CA LEU A 267 15.08 -22.60 -2.35
C LEU A 267 16.05 -23.77 -2.44
N MET A 268 16.89 -23.93 -1.42
CA MET A 268 17.74 -25.10 -1.22
C MET A 268 17.44 -25.78 0.12
N THR A 269 17.21 -27.10 0.09
CA THR A 269 17.01 -27.88 1.30
C THR A 269 18.34 -28.18 1.99
N LEU A 270 18.49 -27.70 3.23
CA LEU A 270 19.69 -27.85 4.06
C LEU A 270 19.32 -28.54 5.37
N ASN A 271 20.25 -29.31 5.94
CA ASN A 271 20.15 -29.65 7.35
C ASN A 271 20.37 -28.38 8.21
N GLU A 272 19.88 -28.39 9.44
CA GLU A 272 19.93 -27.21 10.30
C GLU A 272 21.36 -26.78 10.67
N GLU A 273 22.29 -27.71 10.78
CA GLU A 273 23.70 -27.43 11.11
C GLU A 273 24.37 -26.60 10.01
N VAL A 274 24.31 -27.07 8.76
CA VAL A 274 24.86 -26.37 7.59
C VAL A 274 24.16 -25.03 7.38
N HIS A 275 22.85 -24.96 7.63
CA HIS A 275 22.09 -23.72 7.55
C HIS A 275 22.57 -22.67 8.57
N LYS A 276 22.81 -23.08 9.82
CA LYS A 276 23.35 -22.20 10.86
C LYS A 276 24.81 -21.83 10.59
N GLU A 277 25.61 -22.76 10.10
CA GLU A 277 27.00 -22.51 9.71
C GLU A 277 27.07 -21.45 8.62
N PHE A 278 26.28 -21.59 7.55
CA PHE A 278 26.22 -20.62 6.46
C PHE A 278 25.88 -19.21 6.98
N HIS A 279 24.82 -19.08 7.78
CA HIS A 279 24.46 -17.78 8.34
C HIS A 279 25.53 -17.22 9.28
N SER A 280 26.24 -18.07 10.02
CA SER A 280 27.34 -17.61 10.87
C SER A 280 28.52 -17.11 10.04
N TRP A 281 28.87 -17.83 8.96
CA TRP A 281 29.91 -17.45 8.01
C TRP A 281 29.57 -16.16 7.26
N ASN A 282 28.30 -16.00 6.84
CA ASN A 282 27.82 -14.83 6.09
C ASN A 282 27.60 -13.57 6.98
N GLY A 283 28.09 -13.57 8.23
CA GLY A 283 27.98 -12.41 9.14
C GLY A 283 26.62 -12.24 9.83
N GLY A 284 25.87 -13.34 9.99
CA GLY A 284 24.62 -13.43 10.75
C GLY A 284 23.36 -13.50 9.88
N THR A 285 22.21 -13.77 10.51
CA THR A 285 20.90 -13.89 9.83
C THR A 285 20.37 -12.57 9.26
N GLN A 286 20.97 -11.44 9.64
CA GLN A 286 20.60 -10.11 9.15
C GLN A 286 21.27 -9.77 7.82
N LYS A 287 22.30 -10.50 7.42
CA LYS A 287 22.98 -10.27 6.14
C LYS A 287 22.18 -10.88 5.00
N SER A 288 22.12 -10.16 3.89
CA SER A 288 21.42 -10.63 2.69
C SER A 288 22.09 -11.89 2.18
N CYS A 289 21.30 -12.91 1.89
CA CYS A 289 21.79 -14.12 1.23
C CYS A 289 21.66 -13.93 -0.28
N THR A 290 22.70 -14.32 -1.02
CA THR A 290 22.72 -14.36 -2.48
C THR A 290 23.35 -15.67 -2.95
N ALA A 291 23.17 -16.00 -4.23
CA ALA A 291 23.84 -17.16 -4.82
C ALA A 291 25.36 -17.07 -4.70
N ASP A 292 25.95 -15.87 -4.82
CA ASP A 292 27.40 -15.67 -4.71
C ASP A 292 27.92 -16.00 -3.32
N GLU A 293 27.25 -15.53 -2.27
CA GLU A 293 27.67 -15.84 -0.89
C GLU A 293 27.57 -17.34 -0.60
N MET A 294 26.53 -18.00 -1.10
CA MET A 294 26.38 -19.43 -0.91
C MET A 294 27.40 -20.23 -1.72
N ILE A 295 27.76 -19.79 -2.94
CA ILE A 295 28.84 -20.40 -3.74
C ILE A 295 30.17 -20.29 -2.99
N ASN A 296 30.51 -19.09 -2.52
CA ASN A 296 31.75 -18.84 -1.77
C ASN A 296 31.84 -19.72 -0.52
N PHE A 297 30.74 -19.83 0.23
CA PHE A 297 30.65 -20.71 1.40
C PHE A 297 30.91 -22.18 1.06
N LEU A 298 30.28 -22.70 -0.02
CA LEU A 298 30.50 -24.08 -0.45
C LEU A 298 31.95 -24.31 -0.91
N MET A 299 32.52 -23.37 -1.66
CA MET A 299 33.91 -23.49 -2.11
C MET A 299 34.92 -23.53 -0.95
N GLU A 300 34.65 -22.79 0.14
CA GLU A 300 35.51 -22.78 1.33
C GLU A 300 35.31 -24.01 2.23
N ARG A 301 34.06 -24.42 2.46
CA ARG A 301 33.71 -25.39 3.52
C ARG A 301 33.27 -26.76 3.04
N TYR A 302 32.78 -26.85 1.81
CA TYR A 302 32.22 -28.06 1.21
C TYR A 302 32.66 -28.21 -0.25
N PRO A 303 33.98 -28.22 -0.55
CA PRO A 303 34.49 -28.18 -1.92
C PRO A 303 34.01 -29.38 -2.78
N ASP A 304 33.71 -30.51 -2.14
CA ASP A 304 33.23 -31.73 -2.82
C ASP A 304 31.72 -31.70 -3.14
N ALA A 305 31.00 -30.62 -2.80
CA ALA A 305 29.56 -30.49 -3.05
C ALA A 305 29.23 -30.05 -4.50
N GLU A 306 29.83 -30.71 -5.49
CA GLU A 306 29.79 -30.32 -6.91
C GLU A 306 28.37 -30.11 -7.46
N GLU A 307 27.46 -31.05 -7.18
CA GLU A 307 26.08 -30.94 -7.62
C GLU A 307 25.34 -29.73 -6.99
N ALA A 308 25.66 -29.39 -5.75
CA ALA A 308 25.09 -28.22 -5.08
C ALA A 308 25.62 -26.92 -5.70
N LEU A 309 26.93 -26.87 -6.01
CA LEU A 309 27.55 -25.78 -6.74
C LEU A 309 26.91 -25.59 -8.12
N LEU A 310 26.71 -26.67 -8.88
CA LEU A 310 26.05 -26.61 -10.20
C LEU A 310 24.64 -26.01 -10.10
N LYS A 311 23.87 -26.42 -9.08
CA LYS A 311 22.54 -25.86 -8.80
C LYS A 311 22.62 -24.36 -8.49
N LEU A 312 23.57 -23.92 -7.67
CA LEU A 312 23.75 -22.50 -7.35
C LEU A 312 24.13 -21.66 -8.57
N TYR A 313 25.02 -22.15 -9.43
CA TYR A 313 25.37 -21.45 -10.68
C TYR A 313 24.16 -21.30 -11.61
N LYS A 314 23.29 -22.32 -11.69
CA LYS A 314 22.04 -22.22 -12.44
C LYS A 314 21.11 -21.16 -11.84
N VAL A 315 20.95 -21.15 -10.52
CA VAL A 315 20.13 -20.16 -9.81
C VAL A 315 20.69 -18.74 -10.01
N LYS A 316 22.01 -18.57 -9.92
CA LYS A 316 22.70 -17.29 -10.22
C LYS A 316 22.44 -16.84 -11.65
N THR A 317 22.44 -17.76 -12.61
CA THR A 317 22.14 -17.44 -14.02
C THR A 317 20.69 -17.00 -14.20
N LEU A 318 19.75 -17.65 -13.52
CA LEU A 318 18.33 -17.33 -13.60
C LEU A 318 17.99 -16.01 -12.91
N PHE A 319 18.59 -15.72 -11.77
CA PHE A 319 18.14 -14.64 -10.89
C PHE A 319 19.17 -13.56 -10.57
N GLY A 320 20.43 -13.72 -10.98
CA GLY A 320 21.53 -12.81 -10.63
C GLY A 320 21.40 -11.39 -11.17
N GLN A 321 20.48 -11.16 -12.11
CA GLN A 321 20.14 -9.83 -12.61
C GLN A 321 19.04 -9.12 -11.79
N HIS A 322 18.37 -9.82 -10.86
CA HIS A 322 17.40 -9.17 -9.99
C HIS A 322 18.11 -8.20 -9.04
N SER A 323 17.56 -6.99 -8.90
CA SER A 323 18.06 -6.00 -7.95
C SER A 323 17.34 -6.13 -6.60
N PRO A 324 18.06 -5.95 -5.47
CA PRO A 324 17.44 -5.99 -4.15
C PRO A 324 16.46 -4.83 -3.98
N LYS A 325 15.23 -5.15 -3.54
CA LYS A 325 14.15 -4.17 -3.38
C LYS A 325 14.23 -3.38 -2.07
N SER A 326 14.96 -3.87 -1.07
CA SER A 326 15.16 -3.18 0.21
C SER A 326 15.96 -1.86 0.10
N ALA A 327 16.68 -1.65 -1.01
CA ALA A 327 17.40 -0.40 -1.31
C ALA A 327 16.50 0.72 -1.87
N LEU A 328 15.29 0.39 -2.33
CA LEU A 328 14.32 1.36 -2.84
C LEU A 328 13.33 1.70 -1.72
N GLY A 329 13.78 2.50 -0.74
CA GLY A 329 12.85 3.12 0.21
C GLY A 329 11.74 3.81 -0.57
N TYR A 330 10.48 3.50 -0.24
CA TYR A 330 9.30 4.17 -0.81
C TYR A 330 9.51 5.67 -0.68
N LYS A 331 9.89 6.33 -1.79
CA LYS A 331 10.07 7.78 -1.83
C LYS A 331 8.70 8.39 -1.60
N SER A 332 8.48 8.87 -0.37
CA SER A 332 7.35 9.72 -0.04
C SER A 332 7.39 10.92 -0.97
N PHE A 333 6.35 11.09 -1.80
CA PHE A 333 6.12 12.34 -2.48
C PHE A 333 5.94 13.46 -1.44
N PRO A 334 6.39 14.68 -1.74
CA PRO A 334 6.22 15.80 -0.84
C PRO A 334 4.73 16.01 -0.53
N PRO A 335 4.41 16.48 0.69
CA PRO A 335 3.04 16.86 1.01
C PRO A 335 2.56 17.90 0.01
N ALA A 336 1.32 17.76 -0.47
CA ALA A 336 0.63 18.87 -1.12
C ALA A 336 0.59 20.04 -0.12
N ALA A 337 1.02 21.21 -0.59
CA ALA A 337 1.10 22.45 0.18
C ALA A 337 -0.29 22.93 0.61
#